data_AF-A0A925XWM7-F1
#
_entry.id   AF-A0A925XWM7-F1
#
_cell.length_a   1.000
_cell.length_b   1.000
_cell.length_c   1.000
_cell.angle_alpha   90.00
_cell.angle_beta   90.00
_cell.angle_gamma   90.00
#
_symmetry.space_group_name_H-M   'P 1'
#
loop_
_entity.id
_entity.type
_entity.pdbx_description
1 polymer ?
#
loop_
_entity_poly.entity_id
_entity_poly.type
_entity_poly.pdbx_seq_one_letter_code
_entity_poly.pdbx_strand_id
1 'polypeptide(L)' 'MKYRGWTITTLTTRQVGEGFLAVLVDPNGKKLDGPRICLPSSESAEHYARKFIDWSITLRQ' A
#
# COMPACT_ATOMS: atom_id res chain seq x y z
N MET A 1 6.91 -6.69 1.71
CA MET A 1 6.50 -8.02 1.18
C MET A 1 6.14 -7.95 -0.31
N LYS A 2 6.05 -9.09 -1.02
CA LYS A 2 5.55 -9.17 -2.41
C LYS A 2 4.11 -9.68 -2.44
N TYR A 3 3.24 -9.08 -3.26
CA TYR A 3 1.84 -9.51 -3.45
C TYR A 3 1.40 -9.32 -4.90
N ARG A 4 0.99 -10.39 -5.59
CA ARG A 4 0.58 -10.35 -7.02
C ARG A 4 1.57 -9.62 -7.95
N GLY A 5 2.88 -9.76 -7.70
CA GLY A 5 3.94 -9.07 -8.45
C GLY A 5 4.27 -7.66 -7.95
N TRP A 6 3.43 -7.07 -7.09
CA TRP A 6 3.66 -5.77 -6.47
C TRP A 6 4.56 -5.88 -5.25
N THR A 7 5.20 -4.77 -4.89
CA THR A 7 5.94 -4.62 -3.64
C THR A 7 5.16 -3.72 -2.69
N ILE A 8 4.93 -4.20 -1.47
CA ILE A 8 4.30 -3.47 -0.38
C ILE A 8 5.37 -3.20 0.68
N THR A 9 5.60 -1.93 0.99
CA THR A 9 6.50 -1.50 2.06
C THR A 9 5.72 -0.68 3.07
N THR A 10 5.63 -1.16 4.29
CA THR A 10 4.93 -0.46 5.36
C THR A 10 5.90 0.43 6.12
N LEU A 11 5.57 1.71 6.25
CA LEU A 11 6.40 2.72 6.91
C LEU A 11 5.63 3.31 8.09
N THR A 12 6.30 3.50 9.21
CA THR A 12 5.80 4.34 10.31
C THR A 12 5.91 5.80 9.93
N THR A 13 4.83 6.56 10.09
CA THR A 13 4.77 8.00 9.84
C THR A 13 4.55 8.72 11.15
N ARG A 14 5.22 9.88 11.30
CA ARG A 14 4.99 10.85 12.39
C ARG A 14 4.33 12.14 11.91
N GLN A 15 4.09 12.29 10.60
CA GLN A 15 3.72 13.57 9.97
C GLN A 15 2.23 13.94 10.13
N VAL A 16 1.36 12.98 10.47
CA VAL A 16 -0.10 13.19 10.63
C VAL A 16 -0.67 12.47 11.87
N GLY A 17 0.20 12.18 12.84
CA GLY A 17 -0.06 11.25 13.95
C GLY A 17 0.81 9.99 13.82
N GLU A 18 1.04 9.28 14.93
CA GLU A 18 1.72 7.99 14.89
C GLU A 18 0.83 6.97 14.18
N GLY A 19 1.32 6.41 13.08
CA GLY A 19 0.59 5.38 12.34
C GLY A 19 1.45 4.77 11.24
N PHE A 20 0.83 3.90 10.45
CA PHE A 20 1.48 3.09 9.43
C PHE A 20 0.91 3.40 8.06
N LEU A 21 1.79 3.56 7.08
CA LEU A 21 1.45 3.83 5.69
C LEU A 21 2.02 2.70 4.82
N ALA A 22 1.19 2.15 3.93
CA ALA A 22 1.67 1.25 2.91
C ALA A 22 2.11 2.02 1.66
N VAL A 23 3.35 1.80 1.25
CA VAL A 23 3.94 2.27 0.01
C VAL A 23 3.90 1.14 -1.02
N LEU A 24 3.34 1.44 -2.19
CA LEU A 24 3.14 0.48 -3.26
C LEU A 24 4.11 0.73 -4.42
N VAL A 25 4.73 -0.34 -4.91
CA VAL A 25 5.49 -0.34 -6.17
C VAL A 25 4.89 -1.41 -7.06
N ASP A 26 4.49 -1.03 -8.27
CA ASP A 26 3.90 -1.95 -9.24
C ASP A 26 4.94 -2.92 -9.82
N PRO A 27 4.52 -3.93 -10.60
CA PRO A 27 5.44 -4.91 -11.20
C PRO A 27 6.47 -4.31 -12.17
N ASN A 28 6.21 -3.11 -12.71
CA ASN A 28 7.13 -2.39 -13.60
C ASN A 28 8.10 -1.49 -12.84
N GLY A 29 8.08 -1.52 -11.51
CA GLY A 29 8.93 -0.68 -10.66
C GLY A 29 8.40 0.74 -10.44
N LYS A 30 7.20 1.06 -10.91
CA LYS A 30 6.60 2.37 -10.70
C LYS A 30 6.01 2.45 -9.29
N LYS A 31 6.53 3.38 -8.49
CA LYS A 31 5.94 3.73 -7.19
C LYS A 31 4.61 4.44 -7.41
N LEU A 32 3.60 4.04 -6.64
CA LEU A 32 2.28 4.67 -6.66
C LEU A 32 2.15 5.67 -5.53
N ASP A 33 1.82 6.90 -5.90
CA ASP A 33 1.46 7.99 -4.99
C ASP A 33 -0.04 8.03 -4.68
N GLY A 34 -0.76 6.94 -4.96
CA GLY A 34 -2.19 6.78 -4.66
C GLY A 34 -2.54 7.02 -3.19
N PRO A 35 -3.84 7.05 -2.85
CA PRO A 35 -4.33 7.63 -1.58
C PRO A 35 -3.55 7.10 -0.38
N ARG A 36 -2.81 8.00 0.26
CA ARG A 36 -1.96 7.69 1.41
C ARG A 36 -2.82 7.69 2.66
N ILE A 37 -3.40 6.54 2.99
CA ILE A 37 -4.15 6.36 4.23
C ILE A 37 -3.19 5.95 5.34
N CYS A 38 -3.17 6.72 6.43
CA CYS A 38 -2.45 6.38 7.64
C CYS A 38 -3.35 5.49 8.52
N LEU A 39 -2.85 4.33 8.91
CA LEU A 39 -3.61 3.29 9.62
C LEU A 39 -2.96 2.97 10.98
N PRO A 40 -3.73 2.50 11.97
CA PRO A 40 -3.24 2.35 13.35
C PRO A 40 -2.22 1.22 13.53
N SER A 41 -2.11 0.28 12.58
CA SER A 41 -1.16 -0.83 12.64
C SER A 41 -0.57 -1.16 11.27
N SER A 42 0.60 -1.81 11.28
CA SER A 42 1.25 -2.28 10.05
C SER A 42 0.39 -3.30 9.31
N GLU A 43 -0.27 -4.20 10.04
CA GLU A 43 -1.14 -5.22 9.48
C GLU A 43 -2.37 -4.60 8.78
N SER A 44 -2.98 -3.57 9.37
CA SER A 44 -4.06 -2.83 8.72
C SER A 44 -3.58 -2.15 7.43
N ALA A 45 -2.39 -1.54 7.44
CA ALA A 45 -1.80 -0.93 6.26
C ALA A 45 -1.54 -1.95 5.14
N GLU A 46 -1.02 -3.12 5.48
CA GLU A 46 -0.83 -4.21 4.53
C GLU A 46 -2.15 -4.77 4.00
N HIS A 47 -3.17 -4.93 4.85
CA HIS A 47 -4.48 -5.40 4.43
C HIS A 47 -5.13 -4.42 3.44
N TYR A 48 -5.11 -3.12 3.75
CA TYR A 48 -5.58 -2.07 2.86
C TYR A 48 -4.84 -2.10 1.52
N ALA A 49 -3.50 -2.20 1.55
CA ALA A 49 -2.67 -2.31 0.34
C ALA A 49 -3.09 -3.49 -0.56
N ARG A 50 -3.35 -4.67 0.01
CA ARG A 50 -3.80 -5.84 -0.76
C ARG A 50 -5.16 -5.59 -1.42
N LYS A 51 -6.12 -5.03 -0.67
CA LYS A 51 -7.45 -4.68 -1.21
C LYS A 51 -7.36 -3.66 -2.34
N PHE A 52 -6.51 -2.65 -2.20
CA PHE A 52 -6.27 -1.67 -3.25
C PHE A 52 -5.65 -2.31 -4.50
N ILE A 53 -4.65 -3.19 -4.34
CA ILE A 53 -4.04 -3.91 -5.46
C ILE A 53 -5.08 -4.78 -6.19
N ASP A 54 -5.89 -5.54 -5.46
CA ASP A 54 -6.95 -6.36 -6.04
C ASP A 54 -7.93 -5.51 -6.87
N TRP A 55 -8.41 -4.41 -6.30
CA TRP A 55 -9.30 -3.46 -6.99
C TRP A 55 -8.64 -2.84 -8.22
N SER A 56 -7.38 -2.40 -8.13
CA SER A 56 -6.66 -1.81 -9.27
C SER A 56 -6.40 -2.80 -10.40
N ILE A 57 -6.26 -4.09 -10.11
CA ILE A 57 -6.14 -5.13 -11.13
C ILE A 57 -7.50 -5.33 -11.81
N THR A 58 -8.58 -5.45 -11.04
CA THR A 58 -9.94 -5.60 -11.57
C THR A 58 -10.33 -4.46 -12.50
N LEU A 59 -9.97 -3.21 -12.20
CA LEU A 59 -10.28 -2.06 -13.06
C LEU A 59 -9.53 -2.02 -14.40
N ARG A 60 -8.44 -2.78 -14.56
CA ARG A 60 -7.63 -2.80 -15.79
C ARG A 60 -8.01 -3.94 -16.73
N GLN A 61 -8.99 -4.76 -16.35
CA GLN A 61 -9.55 -5.86 -17.14
C GLN A 61 -10.82 -5.37 -17.85
#